data_AF-A0A2S6I9H0-F1
#
_entry.id   AF-A0A2S6I9H0-F1
#
_cell.length_a   1.000
_cell.length_b   1.000
_cell.length_c   1.000
_cell.angle_alpha   90.00
_cell.angle_beta   90.00
_cell.angle_gamma   90.00
#
_symmetry.space_group_name_H-M   'P 1'
#
loop_
_entity.id
_entity.type
_entity.pdbx_description
1 polymer ?
#
loop_
_entity_poly.entity_id
_entity_poly.type
_entity_poly.pdbx_seq_one_letter_code
_entity_poly.pdbx_strand_id
1 'polypeptide(L)'
;MLLLVLTGLGQRTTGQSFIQQLAREVCNCISAEELVYPGIQADRCVETVVNAHPRQIRAELQLSVRKEDDRRQLVALLIDPLADSCEALKALSADKQDRKLRYTDIPLARSNRSPAEKHPPADPRSTITAEAPELFSISGVILALSGEQLELRTDDNRTYVLQITDRHQRRRLDLETGKHRTVVYRLHWQIDPGAVVRILEDVK
;
A
#
# COMPACT_ATOMS: atom_id res chain seq x y z
N MET A 1 -31.27 -6.50 -55.65
CA MET A 1 -30.09 -5.61 -55.70
C MET A 1 -29.99 -4.90 -54.37
N LEU A 2 -28.97 -5.25 -53.59
CA LEU A 2 -28.68 -4.83 -52.22
C LEU A 2 -27.41 -3.98 -52.29
N LEU A 3 -27.42 -2.68 -51.94
CA LEU A 3 -26.24 -1.81 -51.75
C LEU A 3 -26.77 -0.39 -51.47
N LEU A 4 -26.36 0.39 -50.46
CA LEU A 4 -25.45 0.20 -49.35
C LEU A 4 -25.74 1.40 -48.41
N VAL A 5 -26.10 1.14 -47.15
CA VAL A 5 -26.20 2.17 -46.11
C VAL A 5 -24.81 2.34 -45.52
N LEU A 6 -24.11 3.43 -45.82
CA LEU A 6 -22.85 3.80 -45.16
C LEU A 6 -22.64 5.31 -45.34
N THR A 7 -23.26 6.09 -44.46
CA THR A 7 -22.89 7.49 -44.25
C THR A 7 -22.51 7.69 -42.78
N GLY A 8 -21.22 7.94 -42.57
CA GLY A 8 -20.80 9.03 -41.68
C GLY A 8 -20.50 8.69 -40.22
N LEU A 9 -19.69 7.66 -39.97
CA LEU A 9 -18.84 7.62 -38.77
C LEU A 9 -17.72 8.68 -38.93
N GLY A 10 -18.05 9.95 -38.71
CA GLY A 10 -17.09 11.05 -38.71
C GLY A 10 -17.14 11.80 -37.38
N GLN A 11 -15.96 12.15 -36.85
CA GLN A 11 -15.70 12.98 -35.66
C GLN A 11 -15.52 12.26 -34.32
N ARG A 12 -14.43 11.49 -34.16
CA ARG A 12 -13.85 11.17 -32.84
C ARG A 12 -12.34 11.46 -32.72
N THR A 13 -11.77 12.23 -33.65
CA THR A 13 -10.31 12.43 -33.75
C THR A 13 -9.76 13.62 -32.94
N THR A 14 -10.58 14.59 -32.54
CA THR A 14 -10.09 15.79 -31.81
C THR A 14 -9.61 15.46 -30.40
N GLY A 15 -10.38 14.65 -29.66
CA GLY A 15 -10.01 14.18 -28.32
C GLY A 15 -8.69 13.42 -28.27
N GLN A 16 -8.39 12.60 -29.30
CA GLN A 16 -7.11 11.88 -29.38
C GLN A 16 -5.92 12.82 -29.61
N SER A 17 -6.06 13.84 -30.46
CA SER A 17 -5.01 14.84 -30.68
C SER A 17 -4.73 15.69 -29.44
N PHE A 18 -5.77 16.02 -28.66
CA PHE A 18 -5.63 16.81 -27.43
C PHE A 18 -5.00 15.99 -26.30
N ILE A 19 -5.35 14.71 -26.15
CA ILE A 19 -4.69 13.81 -25.21
C ILE A 19 -3.19 13.66 -25.52
N GLN A 20 -2.81 13.54 -26.79
CA GLN A 20 -1.40 13.52 -27.20
C GLN A 20 -0.67 14.84 -26.94
N GLN A 21 -1.38 15.97 -27.00
CA GLN A 21 -0.82 17.27 -26.64
C GLN A 21 -0.57 17.34 -25.13
N LEU A 22 -1.57 16.98 -24.30
CA LEU A 22 -1.44 16.95 -22.84
C LEU A 22 -0.30 16.02 -22.40
N ALA A 23 -0.19 14.83 -23.01
CA ALA A 23 0.89 13.89 -22.71
C ALA A 23 2.28 14.47 -23.02
N ARG A 24 2.43 15.20 -24.11
CA ARG A 24 3.70 15.91 -24.43
C ARG A 24 4.02 16.99 -23.41
N GLU A 25 3.04 17.79 -23.02
CA GLU A 25 3.25 18.85 -22.02
C GLU A 25 3.65 18.27 -20.66
N VAL A 26 3.01 17.15 -20.24
CA VAL A 26 3.39 16.42 -19.02
C VAL A 26 4.80 15.86 -19.14
N CYS A 27 5.16 15.24 -20.27
CA CYS A 27 6.50 14.70 -20.45
C CYS A 27 7.58 15.79 -20.43
N ASN A 28 7.31 16.96 -21.04
CA ASN A 28 8.21 18.10 -21.02
C ASN A 28 8.42 18.61 -19.58
N CYS A 29 7.36 18.65 -18.77
CA CYS A 29 7.49 18.99 -17.35
C CYS A 29 8.39 17.99 -16.60
N ILE A 30 8.19 16.68 -16.82
CA ILE A 30 9.00 15.62 -16.19
C ILE A 30 10.47 15.71 -16.61
N SER A 31 10.73 16.08 -17.87
CA SER A 31 12.08 16.10 -18.46
C SER A 31 12.87 17.38 -18.12
N ALA A 32 12.21 18.42 -17.61
CA ALA A 32 12.83 19.71 -17.31
C ALA A 32 13.59 19.74 -15.98
N GLU A 33 13.32 18.80 -15.07
CA GLU A 33 13.93 18.72 -13.75
C GLU A 33 14.74 17.43 -13.57
N GLU A 34 15.79 17.48 -12.76
CA GLU A 34 16.49 16.26 -12.33
C GLU A 34 15.53 15.42 -11.46
N LEU A 35 15.32 14.17 -11.86
CA LEU A 35 14.30 13.30 -11.29
C LEU A 35 14.77 12.67 -9.96
N VAL A 36 14.70 13.44 -8.87
CA VAL A 36 15.04 12.97 -7.52
C VAL A 36 13.95 12.04 -6.96
N TYR A 37 12.67 12.34 -7.23
CA TYR A 37 11.52 11.55 -6.76
C TYR A 37 10.49 11.38 -7.89
N PRO A 38 10.68 10.38 -8.78
CA PRO A 38 9.95 10.29 -10.04
C PRO A 38 8.43 10.23 -9.90
N GLY A 39 7.92 9.49 -8.90
CA GLY A 39 6.47 9.36 -8.68
C GLY A 39 5.81 10.68 -8.26
N ILE A 40 6.42 11.38 -7.29
CA ILE A 40 5.88 12.65 -6.77
C ILE A 40 5.99 13.76 -7.84
N GLN A 41 7.08 13.78 -8.60
CA GLN A 41 7.28 14.76 -9.68
C GLN A 41 6.32 14.52 -10.84
N ALA A 42 6.08 13.26 -11.23
CA ALA A 42 5.10 12.92 -12.26
C ALA A 42 3.68 13.36 -11.86
N ASP A 43 3.26 13.09 -10.62
CA ASP A 43 1.94 13.51 -10.12
C ASP A 43 1.78 15.04 -10.15
N ARG A 44 2.82 15.79 -9.72
CA ARG A 44 2.82 17.26 -9.77
C ARG A 44 2.78 17.80 -11.19
N CYS A 45 3.50 17.19 -12.12
CA CYS A 45 3.50 17.59 -13.51
C CYS A 45 2.14 17.37 -14.17
N VAL A 46 1.51 16.22 -13.92
CA VAL A 46 0.14 15.94 -14.38
C VAL A 46 -0.83 16.95 -13.78
N GLU A 47 -0.78 17.20 -12.47
CA GLU A 47 -1.66 18.17 -11.82
C GLU A 47 -1.48 19.59 -12.39
N THR A 48 -0.24 20.02 -12.61
CA THR A 48 0.08 21.35 -13.15
C THR A 48 -0.48 21.54 -14.56
N VAL A 49 -0.23 20.58 -15.46
CA VAL A 49 -0.68 20.65 -16.85
C VAL A 49 -2.22 20.56 -16.94
N VAL A 50 -2.83 19.67 -16.16
CA VAL A 50 -4.29 19.50 -16.13
C VAL A 50 -4.99 20.75 -15.59
N ASN A 51 -4.42 21.41 -14.58
CA ASN A 51 -4.97 22.66 -14.03
C ASN A 51 -4.75 23.86 -14.94
N ALA A 52 -3.82 23.80 -15.90
CA ALA A 52 -3.64 24.84 -16.91
C ALA A 52 -4.72 24.81 -18.01
N HIS A 53 -5.33 23.65 -18.28
CA HIS A 53 -6.27 23.45 -19.39
C HIS A 53 -7.71 23.03 -19.02
N PRO A 54 -8.33 23.55 -17.93
CA PRO A 54 -9.59 23.02 -17.42
C PRO A 54 -10.77 23.21 -18.39
N ARG A 55 -10.75 24.27 -19.20
CA ARG A 55 -11.80 24.56 -20.19
C ARG A 55 -11.71 23.62 -21.39
N GLN A 56 -10.51 23.35 -21.88
CA GLN A 56 -10.27 22.48 -23.03
C GLN A 56 -10.51 21.01 -22.68
N ILE A 57 -10.09 20.57 -21.49
CA ILE A 57 -10.40 19.24 -20.96
C ILE A 57 -11.92 19.02 -20.88
N ARG A 58 -12.67 20.04 -20.43
CA ARG A 58 -14.13 19.97 -20.38
C ARG A 58 -14.78 19.94 -21.77
N ALA A 59 -14.23 20.71 -22.72
CA ALA A 59 -14.79 20.80 -24.06
C ALA A 59 -14.52 19.55 -24.90
N GLU A 60 -13.28 19.05 -24.90
CA GLU A 60 -12.82 17.96 -25.77
C GLU A 60 -13.05 16.57 -25.15
N LEU A 61 -12.94 16.46 -23.83
CA LEU A 61 -13.01 15.17 -23.13
C LEU A 61 -14.27 15.01 -22.30
N GLN A 62 -15.08 16.07 -22.16
CA GLN A 62 -16.26 16.11 -21.28
C GLN A 62 -15.94 15.81 -19.81
N LEU A 63 -14.67 16.00 -19.41
CA LEU A 63 -14.17 15.75 -18.06
C LEU A 63 -14.04 17.05 -17.27
N SER A 64 -14.27 16.98 -15.96
CA SER A 64 -14.06 18.08 -15.03
C SER A 64 -12.89 17.78 -14.10
N VAL A 65 -11.82 18.57 -14.20
CA VAL A 65 -10.63 18.49 -13.31
C VAL A 65 -10.97 18.58 -11.81
N ARG A 66 -12.10 19.20 -11.47
CA ARG A 66 -12.57 19.34 -10.08
C ARG A 66 -13.20 18.08 -9.48
N LYS A 67 -13.64 17.13 -10.32
CA LYS A 67 -14.24 15.87 -9.87
C LYS A 67 -13.16 14.81 -9.77
N GLU A 68 -13.12 14.09 -8.66
CA GLU A 68 -12.10 13.07 -8.43
C GLU A 68 -12.17 11.93 -9.45
N ASP A 69 -13.38 11.47 -9.79
CA ASP A 69 -13.57 10.38 -10.76
C ASP A 69 -13.11 10.78 -12.18
N ASP A 70 -13.49 11.97 -12.64
CA ASP A 70 -13.07 12.51 -13.94
C ASP A 70 -11.54 12.70 -14.00
N ARG A 71 -10.91 13.08 -12.88
CA ARG A 71 -9.46 13.19 -12.78
C ARG A 71 -8.78 11.82 -12.92
N ARG A 72 -9.31 10.79 -12.26
CA ARG A 72 -8.80 9.41 -12.41
C ARG A 72 -8.95 8.93 -13.85
N GLN A 73 -10.08 9.25 -14.50
CA GLN A 73 -10.31 8.92 -15.90
C GLN A 73 -9.34 9.66 -16.84
N LEU A 74 -9.06 10.94 -16.60
CA LEU A 74 -8.09 11.70 -17.36
C LEU A 74 -6.68 11.12 -17.22
N VAL A 75 -6.28 10.74 -16.01
CA VAL A 75 -4.99 10.07 -15.78
C VAL A 75 -4.91 8.76 -16.57
N ALA A 76 -5.96 7.94 -16.55
CA ALA A 76 -6.00 6.69 -17.31
C ALA A 76 -5.83 6.92 -18.82
N LEU A 77 -6.41 7.98 -19.39
CA LEU A 77 -6.26 8.34 -20.80
C LEU A 77 -4.85 8.81 -21.17
N LEU A 78 -4.07 9.28 -20.19
CA LEU A 78 -2.71 9.78 -20.41
C LEU A 78 -1.65 8.68 -20.29
N ILE A 79 -1.97 7.51 -19.71
CA ILE A 79 -0.99 6.43 -19.47
C ILE A 79 -0.35 5.96 -20.78
N ASP A 80 -1.15 5.51 -21.76
CA ASP A 80 -0.61 4.94 -23.00
C ASP A 80 0.17 5.98 -23.82
N PRO A 81 -0.34 7.21 -24.06
CA PRO A 81 0.42 8.24 -24.76
C PRO A 81 1.74 8.61 -24.06
N LEU A 82 1.76 8.66 -22.73
CA LEU A 82 2.99 8.95 -21.97
C LEU A 82 3.99 7.80 -22.07
N ALA A 83 3.53 6.55 -22.01
CA ALA A 83 4.38 5.38 -22.19
C ALA A 83 5.02 5.35 -23.59
N ASP A 84 4.27 5.76 -24.61
CA ASP A 84 4.74 5.78 -25.99
C ASP A 84 5.69 6.94 -26.29
N SER A 85 5.42 8.14 -25.78
CA SER A 85 6.14 9.36 -26.18
C SER A 85 7.16 9.88 -25.17
N CYS A 86 7.19 9.39 -23.92
CA CYS A 86 8.04 9.97 -22.89
C CYS A 86 9.33 9.19 -22.61
N GLU A 87 10.44 9.67 -23.17
CA GLU A 87 11.77 9.04 -22.98
C GLU A 87 12.24 9.03 -21.53
N ALA A 88 11.96 10.09 -20.76
CA ALA A 88 12.30 10.16 -19.34
C ALA A 88 11.64 9.02 -18.52
N LEU A 89 10.40 8.65 -18.86
CA LEU A 89 9.71 7.51 -18.24
C LEU A 89 10.23 6.16 -18.75
N LYS A 90 10.60 6.07 -20.03
CA LYS A 90 11.21 4.86 -20.59
C LYS A 90 12.56 4.54 -19.95
N ALA A 91 13.40 5.54 -19.70
CA ALA A 91 14.67 5.35 -19.01
C ALA A 91 14.49 4.75 -17.59
N LEU A 92 13.47 5.20 -16.86
CA LEU A 92 13.10 4.63 -15.55
C LEU A 92 12.55 3.19 -15.64
N SER A 93 11.96 2.82 -16.78
CA SER A 93 11.46 1.46 -17.00
C SER A 93 12.60 0.46 -17.30
N ALA A 94 13.67 0.91 -17.95
CA ALA A 94 14.87 0.10 -18.20
C ALA A 94 15.62 -0.20 -16.89
N ASP A 95 15.76 0.79 -16.00
CA ASP A 95 16.31 0.61 -14.65
C ASP A 95 15.47 -0.31 -13.74
N LYS A 96 14.21 -0.56 -14.13
CA LYS A 96 13.29 -1.47 -13.44
C LYS A 96 13.45 -2.93 -13.88
N GLN A 97 13.94 -3.21 -15.10
CA GLN A 97 14.09 -4.59 -15.59
C GLN A 97 15.21 -5.36 -14.87
N ASP A 98 16.22 -4.66 -14.33
CA ASP A 98 17.28 -5.28 -13.49
C ASP A 98 16.96 -5.30 -11.99
N ARG A 99 15.78 -4.82 -11.56
CA ARG A 99 15.33 -4.94 -10.16
C ARG A 99 14.53 -6.21 -9.97
N LYS A 100 15.13 -7.19 -9.27
CA LYS A 100 14.40 -8.33 -8.68
C LYS A 100 13.21 -7.80 -7.88
N LEU A 101 11.99 -8.17 -8.30
CA LEU A 101 10.74 -7.79 -7.64
C LEU A 101 10.76 -8.20 -6.16
N ARG A 102 10.47 -7.25 -5.28
CA ARG A 102 10.22 -7.51 -3.86
C ARG A 102 8.71 -7.54 -3.61
N TYR A 103 8.29 -8.21 -2.55
CA TYR A 103 6.88 -8.37 -2.18
C TYR A 103 6.10 -7.04 -2.05
N THR A 104 6.82 -5.94 -1.82
CA THR A 104 6.30 -4.57 -1.71
C THR A 104 5.91 -3.92 -3.04
N ASP A 105 6.30 -4.51 -4.18
CA ASP A 105 6.10 -3.89 -5.50
C ASP A 105 4.77 -4.30 -6.17
N ILE A 106 3.95 -5.12 -5.51
CA ILE A 106 2.64 -5.58 -6.01
C ILE A 106 1.55 -4.61 -5.50
N PRO A 107 0.89 -3.83 -6.37
CA PRO A 107 -0.21 -2.98 -5.94
C PRO A 107 -1.42 -3.84 -5.55
N LEU A 108 -1.80 -3.79 -4.27
CA LEU A 108 -3.03 -4.42 -3.78
C LEU A 108 -4.25 -3.77 -4.45
N ALA A 109 -4.86 -4.47 -5.41
CA ALA A 109 -6.06 -4.02 -6.08
C ALA A 109 -7.21 -3.87 -5.06
N ARG A 110 -7.73 -2.65 -4.88
CA ARG A 110 -8.99 -2.42 -4.15
C ARG A 110 -10.15 -2.90 -5.03
N SER A 111 -10.76 -4.01 -4.65
CA SER A 111 -11.98 -4.51 -5.30
C SER A 111 -13.19 -3.66 -4.88
N ASN A 112 -13.76 -2.93 -5.84
CA ASN A 112 -15.07 -2.27 -5.78
C ASN A 112 -16.19 -3.28 -6.14
N ARG A 113 -16.60 -4.13 -5.21
CA ARG A 113 -17.93 -4.79 -5.29
C ARG A 113 -18.91 -4.04 -4.37
N SER A 114 -19.96 -3.45 -4.94
CA SER A 114 -21.10 -2.84 -4.22
C SER A 114 -22.27 -3.82 -4.12
N PRO A 115 -23.27 -3.50 -3.29
CA PRO A 115 -23.32 -3.78 -1.86
C PRO A 115 -24.04 -5.12 -1.64
N ALA A 116 -23.43 -6.08 -0.93
CA ALA A 116 -24.24 -7.17 -0.39
C ALA A 116 -25.33 -6.54 0.49
N GLU A 117 -26.57 -7.04 0.39
CA GLU A 117 -27.72 -6.59 1.19
C GLU A 117 -27.28 -6.25 2.61
N LYS A 118 -27.72 -5.08 3.10
CA LYS A 118 -27.19 -4.45 4.31
C LYS A 118 -27.23 -5.32 5.57
N HIS A 119 -27.91 -6.46 5.53
CA HIS A 119 -27.66 -7.56 6.45
C HIS A 119 -27.81 -8.88 5.69
N PRO A 120 -26.77 -9.71 5.50
CA PRO A 120 -27.01 -11.14 5.54
C PRO A 120 -27.70 -11.43 6.89
N PRO A 121 -28.72 -12.31 6.97
CA PRO A 121 -29.22 -12.74 8.27
C PRO A 121 -28.00 -13.11 9.09
N ALA A 122 -27.87 -12.57 10.31
CA ALA A 122 -26.65 -12.73 11.11
C ALA A 122 -26.23 -14.19 11.05
N ASP A 123 -25.18 -14.48 10.27
CA ASP A 123 -24.73 -15.85 10.10
C ASP A 123 -24.39 -16.33 11.52
N PRO A 124 -24.80 -17.56 11.87
CA PRO A 124 -24.59 -18.08 13.21
C PRO A 124 -23.13 -17.87 13.59
N ARG A 125 -22.85 -17.65 14.88
CA ARG A 125 -21.54 -17.29 15.47
C ARG A 125 -20.33 -18.17 15.06
N SER A 126 -20.48 -19.08 14.12
CA SER A 126 -19.55 -20.11 13.68
C SER A 126 -18.63 -19.75 12.49
N THR A 127 -18.76 -18.60 11.80
CA THR A 127 -17.99 -18.37 10.54
C THR A 127 -17.25 -17.02 10.41
N ILE A 128 -16.80 -16.42 11.52
CA ILE A 128 -15.68 -15.46 11.49
C ILE A 128 -14.40 -16.21 11.87
N THR A 129 -13.72 -16.82 10.88
CA THR A 129 -12.35 -17.33 11.07
C THR A 129 -11.36 -16.20 10.81
N ALA A 130 -11.40 -15.16 11.64
CA ALA A 130 -10.17 -14.45 11.96
C ALA A 130 -9.42 -15.40 12.89
N GLU A 131 -8.40 -16.08 12.38
CA GLU A 131 -7.54 -16.91 13.22
C GLU A 131 -7.00 -16.00 14.32
N ALA A 132 -7.43 -16.25 15.56
CA ALA A 132 -7.07 -15.41 16.69
C ALA A 132 -5.55 -15.43 16.84
N PRO A 133 -4.88 -14.30 17.15
CA PRO A 133 -3.44 -14.28 17.31
C PRO A 133 -3.04 -15.29 18.38
N GLU A 134 -2.28 -16.32 17.98
CA GLU A 134 -1.86 -17.39 18.87
C GLU A 134 -1.10 -16.78 20.07
N LEU A 135 -1.65 -16.99 21.25
CA LEU A 135 -1.04 -16.61 22.51
C LEU A 135 -0.18 -17.78 22.97
N PHE A 136 1.09 -17.49 23.21
CA PHE A 136 2.03 -18.47 23.74
C PHE A 136 2.33 -18.11 25.20
N SER A 137 2.59 -19.13 26.02
CA SER A 137 3.01 -18.94 27.41
C SER A 137 4.35 -19.63 27.64
N ILE A 138 5.23 -18.97 28.38
CA ILE A 138 6.51 -19.55 28.78
C ILE A 138 6.80 -19.23 30.24
N SER A 139 7.25 -20.22 30.98
CA SER A 139 7.55 -20.10 32.41
C SER A 139 9.03 -20.33 32.65
N GLY A 140 9.63 -19.48 33.48
CA GLY A 140 11.04 -19.62 33.82
C GLY A 140 11.55 -18.52 34.74
N VAL A 141 12.84 -18.56 35.01
CA VAL A 141 13.54 -17.59 35.86
C VAL A 141 13.99 -16.40 35.01
N ILE A 142 13.67 -15.19 35.46
CA ILE A 142 14.16 -13.97 34.84
C ILE A 142 15.66 -13.83 35.10
N LEU A 143 16.47 -13.79 34.05
CA LEU A 143 17.92 -13.62 34.14
C LEU A 143 18.34 -12.15 34.12
N ALA A 144 17.70 -11.36 33.26
CA ALA A 144 18.04 -9.96 33.06
C ALA A 144 16.83 -9.18 32.52
N LEU A 145 16.77 -7.90 32.88
CA LEU A 145 15.84 -6.93 32.33
C LEU A 145 16.63 -5.68 31.93
N SER A 146 16.76 -5.42 30.63
CA SER A 146 17.51 -4.29 30.09
C SER A 146 16.68 -3.53 29.07
N GLY A 147 16.25 -2.32 29.43
CA GLY A 147 15.44 -1.49 28.54
C GLY A 147 14.11 -2.17 28.17
N GLU A 148 13.98 -2.60 26.92
CA GLU A 148 12.79 -3.29 26.39
C GLU A 148 12.98 -4.81 26.30
N GLN A 149 14.13 -5.34 26.70
CA GLN A 149 14.44 -6.76 26.60
C GLN A 149 14.35 -7.44 27.96
N LEU A 150 13.69 -8.60 27.97
CA LEU A 150 13.59 -9.52 29.10
C LEU A 150 14.24 -10.84 28.70
N GLU A 151 15.24 -11.27 29.47
CA GLU A 151 15.85 -12.59 29.30
C GLU A 151 15.25 -13.55 30.34
N LEU A 152 14.72 -14.67 29.86
CA LEU A 152 14.07 -15.68 30.69
C LEU A 152 14.68 -17.05 30.41
N ARG A 153 15.04 -17.78 31.46
CA ARG A 153 15.51 -19.17 31.37
C ARG A 153 14.42 -20.12 31.84
N THR A 154 13.99 -21.00 30.94
CA THR A 154 13.00 -22.04 31.21
C THR A 154 13.61 -23.21 31.99
N ASP A 155 12.77 -24.08 32.53
CA ASP A 155 13.17 -25.27 33.29
C ASP A 155 13.97 -26.29 32.46
N ASP A 156 13.78 -26.29 31.14
CA ASP A 156 14.58 -27.08 30.19
C ASP A 156 15.95 -26.43 29.86
N ASN A 157 16.34 -25.43 30.64
CA ASN A 157 17.60 -24.68 30.57
C ASN A 157 17.80 -23.91 29.25
N ARG A 158 16.73 -23.70 28.46
CA ARG A 158 16.76 -22.80 27.29
C ARG A 158 16.59 -21.36 27.74
N THR A 159 17.24 -20.44 27.03
CA THR A 159 17.14 -18.99 27.31
C THR A 159 16.40 -18.32 26.17
N TYR A 160 15.38 -17.54 26.53
CA TYR A 160 14.53 -16.79 25.61
C TYR A 160 14.71 -15.30 25.87
N VAL A 161 14.82 -14.52 24.79
CA VAL A 161 14.88 -13.07 24.85
C VAL A 161 13.55 -12.53 24.31
N LEU A 162 12.80 -11.85 25.17
CA LEU A 162 11.46 -11.35 24.90
C LEU A 162 11.51 -9.82 24.82
N GLN A 163 10.81 -9.22 23.86
CA GLN A 163 10.69 -7.76 23.79
C GLN A 163 9.38 -7.25 24.38
N ILE A 164 9.48 -6.27 25.28
CA ILE A 164 8.38 -5.56 25.93
C ILE A 164 8.23 -4.19 25.27
N THR A 165 7.46 -4.14 24.18
CA THR A 165 7.27 -2.91 23.38
C THR A 165 6.36 -1.88 24.05
N ASP A 166 5.51 -2.31 24.98
CA ASP A 166 4.57 -1.43 25.65
C ASP A 166 5.16 -0.93 26.98
N ARG A 167 5.51 0.36 27.00
CA ARG A 167 6.08 1.04 28.18
C ARG A 167 5.15 0.99 29.40
N HIS A 168 3.83 0.97 29.20
CA HIS A 168 2.86 0.86 30.29
C HIS A 168 2.80 -0.56 30.84
N GLN A 169 2.86 -1.59 29.98
CA GLN A 169 2.97 -2.99 30.42
C GLN A 169 4.26 -3.20 31.22
N ARG A 170 5.41 -2.72 30.73
CA ARG A 170 6.68 -2.83 31.46
C ARG A 170 6.63 -2.27 32.88
N ARG A 171 5.91 -1.16 33.10
CA ARG A 171 5.77 -0.55 34.44
C ARG A 171 4.82 -1.32 35.36
N ARG A 172 3.93 -2.14 34.80
CA ARG A 172 2.92 -2.90 35.54
C ARG A 172 3.37 -4.30 35.90
N LEU A 173 4.24 -4.90 35.08
CA LEU A 173 4.76 -6.24 35.30
C LEU A 173 5.83 -6.17 36.41
N ASP A 174 5.65 -6.93 37.49
CA ASP A 174 6.63 -7.06 38.58
C ASP A 174 7.76 -8.03 38.15
N LEU A 175 8.56 -7.57 37.18
CA LEU A 175 9.66 -8.31 36.59
C LEU A 175 10.95 -8.02 37.36
N GLU A 176 11.27 -8.88 38.32
CA GLU A 176 12.54 -8.83 39.04
C GLU A 176 13.44 -10.01 38.64
N THR A 177 14.72 -9.73 38.43
CA THR A 177 15.73 -10.76 38.17
C THR A 177 15.77 -11.79 39.31
N GLY A 178 15.87 -13.07 38.94
CA GLY A 178 15.89 -14.21 39.87
C GLY A 178 14.51 -14.72 40.26
N LYS A 179 13.41 -14.01 39.93
CA LYS A 179 12.06 -14.53 40.15
C LYS A 179 11.64 -15.48 39.03
N HIS A 180 10.93 -16.54 39.40
CA HIS A 180 10.24 -17.40 38.46
C HIS A 180 8.90 -16.77 38.06
N ARG A 181 8.63 -16.66 36.76
CA ARG A 181 7.44 -16.00 36.20
C ARG A 181 6.93 -16.73 34.98
N THR A 182 5.61 -16.68 34.78
CA THR A 182 4.95 -17.14 33.55
C THR A 182 4.57 -15.94 32.71
N VAL A 183 5.14 -15.88 31.52
CA VAL A 183 4.99 -14.78 30.59
C VAL A 183 4.12 -15.23 29.42
N VAL A 184 3.02 -14.52 29.19
CA VAL A 184 2.19 -14.71 27.98
C VAL A 184 2.65 -13.73 26.91
N TYR A 185 3.01 -14.24 25.73
CA TYR A 185 3.55 -13.47 24.63
C TYR A 185 2.87 -13.77 23.29
N ARG A 186 3.13 -12.88 22.32
CA ARG A 186 2.75 -13.09 20.91
C ARG A 186 4.01 -13.13 20.02
N LEU A 187 3.92 -13.90 18.94
CA LEU A 187 4.93 -13.89 17.89
C LEU A 187 4.62 -12.77 16.90
N HIS A 188 5.62 -11.94 16.58
CA HIS A 188 5.47 -10.87 15.60
C HIS A 188 6.33 -11.17 14.38
N TRP A 189 5.74 -11.85 13.40
CA TRP A 189 6.39 -12.38 12.20
C TRP A 189 7.04 -11.32 11.29
N GLN A 190 6.75 -10.04 11.49
CA GLN A 190 7.30 -8.94 10.69
C GLN A 190 8.68 -8.44 11.13
N ILE A 191 9.15 -8.80 12.34
CA ILE A 191 10.33 -8.15 12.93
C ILE A 191 11.58 -9.05 12.86
N ASP A 192 11.44 -10.38 12.97
CA ASP A 192 12.51 -11.37 12.74
C ASP A 192 11.89 -12.78 12.78
N PRO A 193 12.28 -13.77 11.96
CA PRO A 193 11.81 -15.14 12.13
C PRO A 193 12.49 -15.76 13.37
N GLY A 194 11.90 -15.52 14.54
CA GLY A 194 12.39 -15.98 15.84
C GLY A 194 12.30 -14.97 16.97
N ALA A 195 11.97 -13.70 16.69
CA ALA A 195 11.85 -12.67 17.72
C ALA A 195 10.43 -12.63 18.32
N VAL A 196 10.35 -12.91 19.62
CA VAL A 196 9.13 -12.84 20.42
C VAL A 196 8.86 -11.39 20.82
N VAL A 197 7.71 -10.85 20.46
CA VAL A 197 7.41 -9.43 20.67
C VAL A 197 6.01 -9.28 21.27
N ARG A 198 6.02 -8.75 22.50
CA ARG A 198 4.91 -8.31 23.35
C ARG A 198 4.44 -9.33 24.38
N ILE A 199 4.86 -9.07 25.61
CA ILE A 199 4.28 -9.64 26.83
C ILE A 199 2.91 -9.00 27.05
N LEU A 200 1.86 -9.80 27.15
CA LEU A 200 0.50 -9.30 27.35
C LEU A 200 0.14 -9.20 28.82
N GLU A 201 0.46 -10.23 29.61
CA GLU A 201 0.13 -10.34 31.02
C GLU A 201 1.18 -11.19 31.76
N ASP A 202 1.44 -10.84 33.03
CA ASP A 202 2.13 -11.70 34.00
C ASP A 202 1.07 -12.59 34.65
N VAL A 203 1.12 -13.90 34.41
CA VAL A 203 0.22 -14.84 35.07
C VAL A 203 0.94 -15.34 36.32
N LYS A 204 0.42 -14.92 37.47
CA LYS A 204 0.94 -15.16 38.83
C LYS A 204 1.43 -16.58 39.08
#